data_AF-A0AAU2W7A6-F1
#
_entry.id   AF-A0AAU2W7A6-F1
#
_cell.length_a   1.000
_cell.length_b   1.000
_cell.length_c   1.000
_cell.angle_alpha   90.00
_cell.angle_beta   90.00
_cell.angle_gamma   90.00
#
_symmetry.space_group_name_H-M   'P 1'
#
loop_
_entity.id
_entity.type
_entity.pdbx_description
1 polymer ?
#
loop_
_entity_poly.entity_id
_entity_poly.type
_entity_poly.pdbx_seq_one_letter_code
_entity_poly.pdbx_strand_id
1 'polypeptide(L)'
;MQAKSDGARWAGQNADVVRVLIGKTTKEFGDLHGEANNIFQVLDDAHQELTQLQRSTKSLVSEAIGKGYRVFDNGDTSVPVIEYVGPGEPPKGVPGKELQHYADQITASSEKWARTRMRTRRSPRRSRRTRRTW
;
A
#
# COMPACT_ATOMS: atom_id res chain seq x y z
N MET A 1 -18.12 20.87 -18.40
CA MET A 1 -19.47 21.25 -17.90
C MET A 1 -19.59 22.77 -17.79
N GLN A 2 -18.62 23.43 -17.15
CA GLN A 2 -18.51 24.90 -17.09
C GLN A 2 -18.69 25.62 -18.44
N ALA A 3 -17.87 25.31 -19.45
CA ALA A 3 -17.96 25.97 -20.76
C ALA A 3 -19.34 25.85 -21.45
N LYS A 4 -20.05 24.73 -21.22
CA LYS A 4 -21.41 24.53 -21.72
C LYS A 4 -22.43 25.39 -20.95
N SER A 5 -22.24 25.55 -19.65
CA SER A 5 -23.06 26.45 -18.83
C SER A 5 -22.82 27.92 -19.21
N ASP A 6 -21.57 28.33 -19.44
CA ASP A 6 -21.25 29.71 -19.80
C ASP A 6 -21.77 30.10 -21.19
N GLY A 7 -21.78 29.18 -22.15
CA GLY A 7 -22.33 29.41 -23.49
C GLY A 7 -23.85 29.26 -23.61
N ALA A 8 -24.55 28.86 -22.54
CA ALA A 8 -26.00 28.66 -22.58
C ALA A 8 -26.76 29.99 -22.47
N ARG A 9 -27.86 30.10 -23.23
CA ARG A 9 -28.77 31.25 -23.13
C ARG A 9 -29.69 31.08 -21.92
N TRP A 10 -29.23 31.54 -20.76
CA TRP A 10 -30.02 31.56 -19.53
C TRP A 10 -31.07 32.67 -19.59
N ALA A 11 -32.31 32.37 -19.20
CA ALA A 11 -33.40 33.34 -19.12
C ALA A 11 -34.35 32.99 -17.97
N GLY A 12 -35.01 34.01 -17.43
CA GLY A 12 -35.93 33.88 -16.28
C GLY A 12 -35.26 34.13 -14.93
N GLN A 13 -36.06 34.29 -13.87
CA GLN A 13 -35.60 34.73 -12.55
C GLN A 13 -34.52 33.81 -11.90
N ASN A 14 -34.48 32.53 -12.27
CA ASN A 14 -33.55 31.55 -11.68
C ASN A 14 -32.28 31.31 -12.51
N ALA A 15 -32.11 32.02 -13.63
CA ALA A 15 -30.98 31.87 -14.55
C ALA A 15 -29.61 31.93 -13.85
N ASP A 16 -29.39 32.97 -13.06
CA ASP A 16 -28.09 33.20 -12.40
C ASP A 16 -27.80 32.16 -11.32
N VAL A 17 -28.84 31.72 -10.61
CA VAL A 17 -28.72 30.69 -9.55
C VAL A 17 -28.27 29.36 -10.14
N VAL A 18 -28.91 28.92 -11.23
CA VAL A 18 -28.57 27.62 -11.86
C VAL A 18 -27.17 27.66 -12.46
N ARG A 19 -26.77 28.77 -13.09
CA ARG A 19 -25.43 28.93 -13.64
C ARG A 19 -24.35 28.84 -12.54
N VAL A 20 -24.56 29.53 -11.42
CA VAL A 20 -23.65 29.46 -10.26
C VAL A 20 -23.60 28.05 -9.68
N LEU A 21 -24.76 27.37 -9.59
CA LEU A 21 -24.82 25.99 -9.10
C LEU A 21 -23.99 25.05 -9.97
N ILE A 22 -24.12 25.11 -11.30
CA ILE A 22 -23.33 24.28 -12.23
C ILE A 22 -21.83 24.55 -12.08
N GLY A 23 -21.44 25.81 -11.86
CA GLY A 23 -20.04 26.14 -11.60
C GLY A 23 -19.51 25.53 -10.31
N LYS A 24 -20.29 25.61 -9.22
CA LYS A 24 -19.96 24.93 -7.97
C LYS A 24 -19.86 23.42 -8.17
N THR A 25 -20.86 22.80 -8.80
CA THR A 25 -20.87 21.36 -9.07
C THR A 25 -19.68 20.92 -9.93
N THR A 26 -19.32 21.69 -10.95
CA THR A 26 -18.13 21.38 -11.78
C THR A 26 -16.86 21.40 -10.94
N LYS A 27 -16.73 22.36 -10.03
CA LYS A 27 -15.58 22.43 -9.11
C LYS A 27 -15.55 21.25 -8.14
N GLU A 28 -16.67 20.93 -7.51
CA GLU A 28 -16.75 19.78 -6.57
C GLU A 28 -16.41 18.45 -7.26
N PHE A 29 -16.82 18.25 -8.53
CA PHE A 29 -16.40 17.08 -9.30
C PHE A 29 -14.90 17.06 -9.60
N GLY A 30 -14.29 18.23 -9.88
CA GLY A 30 -12.85 18.35 -10.05
C GLY A 30 -12.08 18.03 -8.77
N ASP A 31 -12.53 18.57 -7.64
CA ASP A 31 -11.94 18.32 -6.33
C ASP A 31 -12.09 16.83 -5.95
N LEU A 32 -13.26 16.23 -6.17
CA LEU A 32 -13.50 14.80 -5.94
C LEU A 32 -12.62 13.91 -6.81
N HIS A 33 -12.45 14.24 -8.10
CA HIS A 33 -11.55 13.51 -8.99
C HIS A 33 -10.09 13.60 -8.51
N GLY A 34 -9.65 14.78 -8.06
CA GLY A 34 -8.33 14.96 -7.47
C GLY A 34 -8.13 14.08 -6.23
N GLU A 35 -9.11 14.06 -5.32
CA GLU A 35 -9.04 13.22 -4.12
C GLU A 35 -9.04 11.72 -4.47
N ALA A 36 -9.89 11.29 -5.41
CA ALA A 36 -9.91 9.91 -5.87
C ALA A 36 -8.58 9.48 -6.49
N ASN A 37 -7.94 10.35 -7.28
CA ASN A 37 -6.62 10.09 -7.84
C ASN A 37 -5.54 9.99 -6.77
N ASN A 38 -5.59 10.84 -5.73
CA ASN A 38 -4.64 10.77 -4.61
C ASN A 38 -4.80 9.44 -3.84
N ILE A 39 -6.03 9.01 -3.55
CA ILE A 39 -6.30 7.71 -2.92
C ILE A 39 -5.77 6.57 -3.80
N PHE A 40 -6.03 6.63 -5.10
CA PHE A 40 -5.52 5.64 -6.07
C PHE A 40 -4.00 5.54 -6.03
N GLN A 41 -3.28 6.66 -6.07
CA GLN A 41 -1.81 6.68 -6.02
C GLN A 41 -1.27 6.03 -4.73
N VAL A 42 -1.86 6.34 -3.56
CA VAL A 42 -1.45 5.72 -2.29
C VAL A 42 -1.65 4.21 -2.30
N LEU A 43 -2.74 3.73 -2.91
CA LEU A 43 -3.03 2.30 -3.03
C LEU A 43 -2.10 1.61 -4.04
N ASP A 44 -1.81 2.25 -5.17
CA ASP A 44 -0.91 1.73 -6.19
C ASP A 44 0.53 1.62 -5.66
N ASP A 45 1.05 2.67 -5.02
CA ASP A 45 2.36 2.65 -4.37
C ASP A 45 2.47 1.53 -3.33
N ALA A 46 1.44 1.38 -2.49
CA ALA A 46 1.40 0.29 -1.51
C ALA A 46 1.35 -1.08 -2.19
N HIS A 47 0.61 -1.23 -3.29
CA HIS A 47 0.55 -2.48 -4.04
C HIS A 47 1.92 -2.85 -4.65
N GLN A 48 2.61 -1.88 -5.25
CA GLN A 48 3.95 -2.08 -5.80
C GLN A 48 4.95 -2.48 -4.72
N GLU A 49 4.96 -1.78 -3.57
CA GLU A 49 5.82 -2.10 -2.43
C GLU A 49 5.58 -3.54 -1.92
N LEU A 50 4.32 -3.93 -1.72
CA LEU A 50 3.95 -5.27 -1.23
C LEU A 50 4.37 -6.34 -2.25
N THR A 51 4.16 -6.10 -3.54
CA THR A 51 4.56 -7.03 -4.60
C THR A 51 6.08 -7.22 -4.64
N GLN A 52 6.85 -6.14 -4.51
CA GLN A 52 8.30 -6.20 -4.47
C GLN A 52 8.78 -6.98 -3.24
N LEU A 53 8.21 -6.73 -2.07
CA LEU A 53 8.54 -7.46 -0.85
C LEU A 53 8.22 -8.94 -0.96
N GLN A 54 7.09 -9.30 -1.59
CA GLN A 54 6.72 -10.69 -1.82
C GLN A 54 7.77 -11.42 -2.65
N ARG A 55 8.22 -10.77 -3.74
CA ARG A 55 9.25 -11.33 -4.62
C ARG A 55 10.57 -11.50 -3.88
N SER A 56 11.01 -10.49 -3.11
CA SER A 56 12.25 -10.60 -2.33
C SER A 56 12.19 -11.70 -1.28
N THR A 57 11.08 -11.84 -0.55
CA THR A 57 10.93 -12.88 0.47
C THR A 57 10.93 -14.28 -0.18
N LYS A 58 10.22 -14.46 -1.30
CA LYS A 58 10.24 -15.74 -2.04
C LYS A 58 11.64 -16.10 -2.54
N SER A 59 12.40 -15.10 -3.02
CA SER A 59 13.78 -15.29 -3.46
C SER A 59 14.67 -15.74 -2.30
N LEU A 60 14.60 -15.06 -1.15
CA LEU A 60 15.37 -15.40 0.05
C LEU A 60 15.05 -16.81 0.55
N VAL A 61 13.76 -17.17 0.59
CA VAL A 61 13.33 -18.52 0.99
C VAL A 61 13.83 -19.58 0.00
N SER A 62 13.77 -19.30 -1.30
CA SER A 62 14.27 -20.23 -2.33
C SER A 62 15.78 -20.43 -2.23
N GLU A 63 16.53 -19.36 -1.97
CA GLU A 63 17.97 -19.41 -1.75
C GLU A 63 18.32 -20.23 -0.50
N ALA A 64 17.61 -20.01 0.60
CA ALA A 64 17.77 -20.78 1.83
C ALA A 64 17.50 -22.27 1.62
N ILE A 65 16.41 -22.62 0.92
CA ILE A 65 16.08 -24.01 0.56
C ILE A 65 17.17 -24.62 -0.34
N GLY A 66 17.67 -23.87 -1.33
CA GLY A 66 18.76 -24.32 -2.20
C GLY A 66 20.06 -24.63 -1.45
N LYS A 67 20.30 -23.95 -0.33
CA LYS A 67 21.42 -24.21 0.60
C LYS A 67 21.15 -25.36 1.59
N GLY A 68 19.95 -25.96 1.56
CA GLY A 68 19.54 -27.03 2.47
C GLY A 68 19.00 -26.55 3.80
N TYR A 69 18.52 -25.31 3.90
CA TYR A 69 17.84 -24.80 5.09
C TYR A 69 16.33 -25.00 5.01
N ARG A 70 15.68 -25.08 6.18
CA ARG A 70 14.21 -25.03 6.31
C ARG A 70 13.83 -23.75 7.03
N VAL A 71 12.82 -23.09 6.47
CA VAL A 71 12.22 -21.87 7.00
C VAL A 71 10.88 -22.26 7.63
N PHE A 72 10.66 -21.92 8.89
CA PHE A 72 9.38 -22.12 9.57
C PHE A 72 8.71 -20.79 9.88
N ASP A 73 7.39 -20.76 9.83
CA ASP A 73 6.59 -19.65 10.33
C ASP A 73 6.08 -20.02 11.72
N ASN A 74 6.51 -19.29 12.75
CA ASN A 74 6.06 -19.52 14.14
C ASN A 74 4.71 -18.86 14.45
N GLY A 75 4.13 -18.09 13.53
CA GLY A 75 2.84 -17.41 13.72
C GLY A 75 2.87 -16.22 14.70
N ASP A 76 4.01 -15.96 15.33
CA ASP A 76 4.25 -14.87 16.31
C ASP A 76 5.19 -13.78 15.75
N THR A 77 5.20 -13.62 14.41
CA THR A 77 6.11 -12.77 13.63
C THR A 77 7.58 -13.23 13.56
N SER A 78 8.00 -14.22 14.35
CA SER A 78 9.34 -14.80 14.22
C SER A 78 9.40 -15.88 13.13
N VAL A 79 10.48 -15.90 12.37
CA VAL A 79 10.72 -16.89 11.32
C VAL A 79 12.06 -17.59 11.59
N PRO A 80 12.07 -18.70 12.33
CA PRO A 80 13.30 -19.45 12.54
C PRO A 80 13.73 -20.15 11.24
N VAL A 81 15.02 -20.05 10.95
CA VAL A 81 15.68 -20.77 9.86
C VAL A 81 16.61 -21.78 10.49
N ILE A 82 16.41 -23.06 10.17
CA ILE A 82 17.26 -24.14 10.68
C ILE A 82 17.91 -24.87 9.52
N GLU A 83 19.07 -25.46 9.78
CA GLU A 83 19.69 -26.40 8.86
C GLU A 83 18.85 -27.69 8.79
N TYR A 84 18.62 -28.20 7.57
CA TYR A 84 18.12 -29.57 7.44
C TYR A 84 19.27 -30.55 7.62
N VAL A 85 19.17 -31.38 8.66
CA VAL A 85 20.07 -32.50 8.90
C VAL A 85 19.31 -33.79 8.58
N GLY A 86 19.75 -34.52 7.55
CA GLY A 86 19.16 -35.80 7.19
C GLY A 86 19.37 -36.85 8.29
N PRO A 87 18.54 -37.91 8.37
CA PRO A 87 18.73 -38.98 9.35
C PRO A 87 20.12 -39.62 9.20
N GLY A 88 20.96 -39.51 10.23
CA GLY A 88 22.33 -40.05 10.24
C GLY A 88 23.40 -39.17 9.57
N GLU A 89 23.04 -38.00 9.05
CA GLU A 89 23.98 -37.05 8.48
C GLU A 89 24.52 -36.13 9.59
N PRO A 90 25.84 -35.87 9.68
CA PRO A 90 26.35 -34.86 10.59
C PRO A 90 25.90 -33.46 10.13
N PRO A 91 25.66 -32.52 11.05
CA PRO A 91 25.36 -31.14 10.67
C PRO A 91 26.51 -30.59 9.80
N LYS A 92 26.19 -29.84 8.73
CA LYS A 92 27.16 -29.32 7.76
C LYS A 92 28.07 -28.23 8.35
N GLY A 93 27.94 -27.93 9.64
CA GLY A 93 28.80 -26.97 10.35
C GLY A 93 28.56 -25.53 9.89
N VAL A 94 27.34 -25.22 9.45
CA VAL A 94 26.97 -23.90 8.94
C VAL A 94 27.14 -22.87 10.07
N PRO A 95 27.83 -21.74 9.84
CA PRO A 95 27.97 -20.71 10.86
C PRO A 95 26.58 -20.22 11.27
N GLY A 96 26.24 -20.27 12.57
CA GLY A 96 24.95 -19.79 13.07
C GLY A 96 24.62 -18.33 12.67
N LYS A 97 25.65 -17.54 12.34
CA LYS A 97 25.51 -16.20 11.77
C LYS A 97 24.80 -16.15 10.41
N GLU A 98 24.97 -17.17 9.56
CA GLU A 98 24.31 -17.22 8.24
C GLU A 98 22.82 -17.56 8.37
N LEU A 99 22.47 -18.51 9.24
CA LEU A 99 21.07 -18.83 9.55
C LEU A 99 20.36 -17.62 10.16
N GLN A 100 21.02 -16.93 11.09
CA GLN A 100 20.50 -15.71 11.71
C GLN A 100 20.29 -14.61 10.67
N HIS A 101 21.20 -14.45 9.70
CA HIS A 101 21.06 -13.47 8.63
C HIS A 101 19.79 -13.66 7.78
N TYR A 102 19.43 -14.91 7.45
CA TYR A 102 18.18 -15.18 6.74
C TYR A 102 16.95 -14.93 7.63
N ALA A 103 17.00 -15.36 8.90
CA ALA A 103 15.92 -15.12 9.86
C ALA A 103 15.64 -13.61 10.04
N ASP A 104 16.70 -12.82 10.20
CA ASP A 104 16.62 -11.36 10.37
C ASP A 104 16.03 -10.69 9.12
N GLN A 105 16.46 -11.08 7.91
CA GLN A 105 15.93 -10.50 6.68
C GLN A 105 14.46 -10.84 6.42
N ILE A 106 14.05 -12.08 6.70
CA ILE A 106 12.66 -12.48 6.52
C ILE A 106 11.77 -11.77 7.56
N THR A 107 12.24 -11.64 8.80
CA THR A 107 11.56 -10.89 9.87
C THR A 107 11.48 -9.40 9.54
N ALA A 108 12.56 -8.78 9.07
CA ALA A 108 12.54 -7.38 8.62
C ALA A 108 11.58 -7.15 7.46
N SER A 109 11.47 -8.12 6.54
CA SER A 109 10.46 -8.09 5.48
C SER A 109 9.06 -8.14 6.07
N SER A 110 8.75 -9.08 6.96
CA SER A 110 7.41 -9.24 7.58
C SER A 110 6.97 -7.99 8.36
N GLU A 111 7.89 -7.32 9.06
CA GLU A 111 7.62 -6.03 9.70
C GLU A 111 7.32 -4.93 8.69
N LYS A 112 8.08 -4.87 7.59
CA LYS A 112 7.86 -3.88 6.54
C LYS A 112 6.49 -4.08 5.88
N TRP A 113 6.08 -5.34 5.65
CA TRP A 113 4.72 -5.69 5.24
C TRP A 113 3.66 -5.14 6.20
N ALA A 114 3.84 -5.31 7.52
CA ALA A 114 2.92 -4.80 8.52
C ALA A 114 2.81 -3.27 8.49
N ARG A 115 3.94 -2.57 8.34
CA ARG A 115 3.98 -1.09 8.21
C ARG A 115 3.25 -0.60 6.96
N THR A 116 3.52 -1.18 5.79
CA THR A 116 2.84 -0.80 4.53
C THR A 116 1.34 -1.06 4.61
N ARG A 117 0.90 -2.17 5.23
CA ARG A 117 -0.52 -2.46 5.49
C ARG A 117 -1.19 -1.48 6.46
N MET A 118 -0.46 -0.94 7.45
CA MET A 118 -1.00 0.08 8.34
C MET A 118 -1.13 1.45 7.66
N ARG A 119 -0.20 1.80 6.75
CA ARG A 119 -0.22 3.06 5.99
C ARG A 119 -1.51 3.22 5.19
N THR A 120 -1.98 2.16 4.54
CA THR A 120 -3.21 2.19 3.74
C THR A 120 -4.48 2.27 4.59
N ARG A 121 -4.46 1.80 5.85
CA ARG A 121 -5.61 1.85 6.77
C ARG A 121 -5.84 3.20 7.44
N ARG A 122 -4.82 4.07 7.54
CA ARG A 122 -4.89 5.33 8.31
C ARG A 122 -5.28 6.58 7.51
N SER A 123 -5.53 6.48 6.21
CA SER A 123 -5.98 7.62 5.40
C SER A 123 -7.50 7.59 5.24
N PRO A 124 -8.22 8.48 5.95
CA PRO A 124 -8.63 9.72 5.29
C PRO A 124 -8.37 10.94 6.19
N ARG A 125 -7.37 11.74 5.82
CA ARG A 125 -7.13 13.04 6.45
C ARG A 125 -8.16 14.03 5.89
N ARG A 126 -9.31 14.08 6.56
CA ARG A 126 -10.42 15.03 6.29
C ARG A 126 -9.83 16.44 6.14
N SER A 127 -9.78 16.99 4.92
CA SER A 127 -9.60 18.42 4.75
C SER A 127 -10.87 19.09 5.23
N ARG A 128 -10.92 19.48 6.51
CA ARG A 128 -11.91 20.44 7.02
C ARG A 128 -11.62 21.79 6.36
N ARG A 129 -12.07 21.97 5.12
CA ARG A 129 -12.13 23.29 4.48
C ARG A 129 -13.54 23.83 4.72
N THR A 130 -13.64 24.62 5.79
CA THR A 130 -14.64 25.67 6.07
C THR A 130 -15.96 25.57 5.30
N ARG A 131 -17.00 25.06 5.96
CA ARG A 131 -18.38 25.54 5.71
C ARG A 131 -18.42 27.01 6.14
N ARG A 132 -18.32 27.93 5.17
CA ARG A 132 -18.76 29.32 5.32
C ARG A 132 -19.92 29.52 4.35
N THR A 133 -21.10 29.74 4.95
CA THR A 133 -22.24 30.52 4.46
C THR A 133 -22.59 30.40 2.98
N TRP A 134 -23.73 29.80 2.65
CA TRP A 134 -25.01 30.49 2.38
C TRP A 134 -26.13 29.51 2.67
#